data_AF-A0A7J2SA39-F1
#
_entry.id   AF-A0A7J2SA39-F1
#
_cell.length_a   1.000
_cell.length_b   1.000
_cell.length_c   1.000
_cell.angle_alpha   90.00
_cell.angle_beta   90.00
_cell.angle_gamma   90.00
#
_symmetry.space_group_name_H-M   'P 1'
#
loop_
_entity.id
_entity.type
_entity.pdbx_description
1 polymer ?
#
loop_
_entity_poly.entity_id
_entity_poly.type
_entity_poly.pdbx_seq_one_letter_code
_entity_poly.pdbx_strand_id
1 'polypeptide(L)' 'MGCNKDKKVDRKFKTNWKIYNLAMKNEDEWFIQNAKKIIDRMPEPWEISKRGRPPHPPKSLVLALLLKSKHQK' A
#
# COMPACT_ATOMS: atom_id res chain seq x y z
N MET A 1 -19.99 35.89 24.63
CA MET A 1 -20.30 34.49 24.24
C MET A 1 -19.45 34.11 23.02
N GLY A 2 -18.23 33.59 23.22
CA GLY A 2 -17.26 33.37 22.11
C GLY A 2 -16.70 31.95 21.95
N CYS A 3 -16.92 31.03 22.89
CA CYS A 3 -16.05 29.84 23.02
C CYS A 3 -16.55 28.56 22.32
N ASN A 4 -17.63 28.60 21.53
CA ASN A 4 -18.21 27.41 20.91
C ASN A 4 -17.74 27.14 19.47
N LYS A 5 -17.22 28.15 18.77
CA LYS A 5 -16.71 27.99 17.39
C LYS A 5 -15.34 27.31 17.40
N ASP A 6 -14.44 27.72 18.29
CA ASP A 6 -13.07 27.17 18.38
C ASP A 6 -13.07 25.68 18.75
N LYS A 7 -13.93 25.26 19.68
CA LYS A 7 -14.09 23.84 20.07
C LYS A 7 -14.61 22.97 18.92
N LYS A 8 -15.48 23.50 18.04
CA LYS A 8 -15.98 22.77 16.86
C LYS A 8 -14.90 22.64 15.78
N VAL A 9 -14.11 23.70 15.57
CA VAL A 9 -13.00 23.71 14.62
C VAL A 9 -11.90 22.74 15.07
N ASP A 10 -11.50 22.76 16.34
CA ASP A 10 -10.52 21.83 16.92
C ASP A 10 -10.95 20.36 16.79
N ARG A 11 -12.24 20.09 17.02
CA ARG A 11 -12.81 18.74 16.84
C ARG A 11 -12.78 18.30 15.38
N LYS A 12 -13.06 19.20 14.43
CA LYS A 12 -13.01 18.91 12.98
C LYS A 12 -11.58 18.64 12.51
N PHE A 13 -10.61 19.44 12.98
CA PHE A 13 -9.18 19.22 12.70
C PHE A 13 -8.67 17.91 13.30
N LYS A 14 -9.03 17.57 14.54
CA LYS A 14 -8.70 16.26 15.13
C LYS A 14 -9.29 15.08 14.35
N THR A 15 -10.53 15.20 13.86
CA THR A 15 -11.15 14.17 13.02
C THR A 15 -10.42 14.04 11.68
N ASN A 16 -10.09 15.15 11.03
CA ASN A 16 -9.31 15.13 9.79
C ASN A 16 -7.93 14.49 9.99
N TRP A 17 -7.22 14.84 11.07
CA TRP A 17 -5.91 14.27 11.37
C TRP A 17 -5.96 12.76 11.64
N LYS A 18 -7.03 12.30 12.32
CA LYS A 18 -7.27 10.86 12.50
C LYS A 18 -7.52 10.15 11.17
N ILE A 19 -8.24 10.77 10.24
CA ILE A 19 -8.47 10.23 8.89
C ILE A 19 -7.14 10.14 8.12
N TYR A 20 -6.30 11.18 8.18
CA TYR A 20 -4.97 11.15 7.57
C TYR A 20 -4.08 10.03 8.16
N ASN A 21 -4.05 9.89 9.48
CA ASN A 21 -3.29 8.81 10.11
C ASN A 21 -3.84 7.42 9.75
N LEU A 22 -5.15 7.28 9.61
CA LEU A 22 -5.78 6.03 9.16
C LEU A 22 -5.42 5.74 7.69
N ALA A 23 -5.43 6.76 6.84
CA ALA A 23 -5.03 6.64 5.44
C ALA A 23 -3.55 6.26 5.32
N MET A 24 -2.65 6.85 6.14
CA MET A 24 -1.24 6.45 6.19
C MET A 24 -1.05 5.02 6.71
N LYS A 25 -1.83 4.59 7.71
CA LYS A 25 -1.79 3.19 8.19
C LYS A 25 -2.23 2.21 7.11
N ASN A 26 -3.19 2.60 6.28
CA ASN A 26 -3.72 1.76 5.21
C ASN A 26 -2.97 1.97 3.87
N GLU A 27 -1.95 2.82 3.84
CA GLU A 27 -1.18 3.12 2.63
C GLU A 27 -0.44 1.87 2.12
N ASP A 28 0.08 1.06 3.05
CA ASP A 28 0.72 -0.22 2.72
C ASP A 28 -0.28 -1.21 2.11
N GLU A 29 -1.48 -1.33 2.70
CA GLU A 29 -2.54 -2.18 2.17
C GLU A 29 -2.98 -1.73 0.77
N TRP A 30 -3.17 -0.42 0.60
CA TRP A 30 -3.53 0.17 -0.69
C TRP A 30 -2.45 -0.07 -1.74
N PHE A 31 -1.18 0.08 -1.37
CA PHE A 31 -0.04 -0.21 -2.25
C PHE A 31 -0.01 -1.68 -2.66
N ILE A 32 -0.15 -2.60 -1.71
CA ILE A 32 -0.18 -4.06 -1.98
C ILE A 32 -1.33 -4.43 -2.91
N GLN A 33 -2.53 -3.89 -2.68
CA GLN A 33 -3.69 -4.17 -3.53
C GLN A 33 -3.49 -3.67 -4.97
N ASN A 34 -2.91 -2.49 -5.16
CA ASN A 34 -2.63 -1.98 -6.50
C ASN A 34 -1.49 -2.74 -7.18
N ALA A 35 -0.43 -3.07 -6.46
CA ALA A 35 0.68 -3.88 -6.98
C ALA A 35 0.18 -5.25 -7.47
N LYS A 36 -0.70 -5.91 -6.70
CA LYS A 36 -1.34 -7.17 -7.11
C LYS A 36 -2.14 -7.01 -8.41
N LYS A 37 -3.01 -5.99 -8.50
CA LYS A 37 -3.80 -5.71 -9.71
C LYS A 37 -2.93 -5.50 -10.95
N ILE A 38 -1.79 -4.84 -10.80
CA ILE A 38 -0.84 -4.62 -11.91
C ILE A 38 -0.18 -5.94 -12.31
N ILE A 39 0.33 -6.71 -11.35
CA ILE A 39 0.97 -8.01 -11.60
C ILE A 39 0.02 -9.00 -12.27
N ASP A 40 -1.25 -9.02 -11.85
CA ASP A 40 -2.26 -9.92 -12.41
C ASP A 40 -2.66 -9.57 -13.86
N ARG A 41 -2.50 -8.31 -14.26
CA ARG A 41 -2.76 -7.84 -15.62
C ARG A 41 -1.58 -8.04 -16.58
N MET A 42 -0.39 -8.34 -16.08
CA MET A 42 0.77 -8.57 -16.93
C MET A 42 0.61 -9.87 -17.72
N PRO A 43 0.78 -9.86 -19.06
CA PRO A 43 0.76 -11.08 -19.85
C PRO A 43 1.88 -12.01 -19.37
N GLU A 44 1.63 -13.32 -19.37
CA GLU A 44 2.63 -14.29 -18.96
C GLU A 44 3.83 -14.27 -19.92
N PRO A 45 5.05 -14.28 -19.36
CA PRO A 45 5.90 -15.44 -19.59
C PRO A 45 6.45 -15.88 -18.23
N TRP A 46 5.55 -16.38 -17.38
CA TRP A 46 5.93 -16.86 -16.05
C TRP A 46 6.35 -18.32 -16.07
N GLU A 47 6.82 -18.82 -17.21
CA GLU A 47 7.16 -20.23 -17.38
C GLU A 47 8.04 -20.72 -16.23
N ILE A 48 7.56 -21.81 -15.62
CA ILE A 48 8.25 -22.54 -14.56
C ILE A 48 9.34 -23.36 -15.25
N SER A 49 10.39 -22.68 -15.71
CA SER A 49 11.56 -23.37 -16.25
C SER A 49 12.16 -24.24 -15.14
N LYS A 50 12.27 -25.54 -15.41
CA LYS A 50 12.62 -26.60 -14.43
C LYS A 50 14.06 -26.53 -13.91
N ARG A 51 14.89 -25.56 -14.34
CA ARG A 51 16.30 -25.47 -13.94
C ARG A 51 16.62 -24.13 -13.29
N GLY A 52 17.01 -24.18 -12.01
CA GLY A 52 17.71 -23.09 -11.32
C GLY A 52 16.85 -21.96 -10.73
N ARG A 53 15.51 -22.04 -10.73
CA ARG A 53 14.66 -21.04 -10.07
C ARG A 53 14.37 -21.39 -8.60
N PRO A 54 14.19 -20.39 -7.72
CA PRO A 54 13.66 -20.61 -6.37
C PRO A 54 12.27 -21.25 -6.41
N PRO A 55 11.85 -22.00 -5.38
CA PRO A 55 10.56 -22.70 -5.33
C PRO A 55 9.33 -21.78 -5.21
N HIS A 56 9.50 -20.47 -5.40
CA HIS A 56 8.47 -19.45 -5.19
C HIS A 56 7.88 -18.97 -6.52
N PRO A 57 6.57 -18.64 -6.55
CA PRO A 57 5.94 -18.13 -7.75
C PRO A 57 6.58 -16.80 -8.18
N PRO A 58 6.84 -16.58 -9.49
CA PRO A 58 7.53 -15.37 -9.96
C PRO A 58 6.74 -14.10 -9.62
N LYS A 59 5.40 -14.18 -9.59
CA LYS A 59 4.52 -13.08 -9.17
C LYS A 59 4.77 -12.62 -7.72
N SER A 60 5.01 -13.54 -6.78
CA SER A 60 5.30 -13.16 -5.40
C SER A 60 6.67 -12.50 -5.27
N LEU A 61 7.63 -12.89 -6.12
CA LEU A 61 8.96 -12.29 -6.16
C LEU A 61 8.89 -10.84 -6.67
N VAL A 62 8.11 -10.58 -7.73
CA VAL A 62 7.85 -9.21 -8.22
C VAL A 62 7.19 -8.35 -7.15
N LEU A 63 6.19 -8.88 -6.43
CA LEU A 63 5.56 -8.16 -5.32
C LEU A 63 6.56 -7.81 -4.21
N ALA A 64 7.43 -8.76 -3.84
CA ALA A 64 8.48 -8.53 -2.84
C ALA A 64 9.50 -7.47 -3.28
N LEU A 65 9.86 -7.43 -4.57
CA LEU A 65 10.73 -6.39 -5.14
C LEU A 65 10.07 -5.00 -5.10
N LEU A 66 8.77 -4.91 -5.43
CA LEU A 66 8.02 -3.65 -5.36
C LEU A 66 7.94 -3.11 -3.93
N LEU A 67 7.70 -4.00 -2.95
CA LEU A 67 7.73 -3.63 -1.54
C LEU A 67 9.12 -3.17 -1.11
N LYS A 68 10.17 -3.90 -1.48
CA LYS A 68 11.55 -3.51 -1.19
C LYS A 68 11.89 -2.13 -1.77
N SER A 69 11.48 -1.86 -3.01
CA SER A 69 11.69 -0.55 -3.66
C SER A 69 10.91 0.58 -3.00
N LYS A 70 9.71 0.31 -2.44
CA LYS A 70 8.95 1.31 -1.69
C LYS A 70 9.66 1.70 -0.38
N HIS A 71 10.25 0.71 0.30
CA HIS A 71 10.89 0.90 1.60
C HIS A 71 12.37 1.28 1.54
N GLN A 72 13.03 1.13 0.39
CA GLN A 72 14.31 1.77 0.11
C GLN A 72 14.08 3.27 -0.09
N LYS A 73 14.06 4.00 1.03
CA LYS A 73 14.32 5.46 1.06
C LYS A 73 15.82 5.72 0.98
#